data_AF-A0AAU1RUZ8-F1
#
_entry.id   AF-A0AAU1RUZ8-F1
#
_cell.length_a   1.000
_cell.length_b   1.000
_cell.length_c   1.000
_cell.angle_alpha   90.00
_cell.angle_beta   90.00
_cell.angle_gamma   90.00
#
_symmetry.space_group_name_H-M   'P 1'
#
loop_
_entity.id
_entity.type
_entity.pdbx_description
1 polymer ?
#
loop_
_entity_poly.entity_id
_entity_poly.type
_entity_poly.pdbx_seq_one_letter_code
_entity_poly.pdbx_strand_id
1 'polypeptide(L)'
;MISEPSRHCTVELQALPSRIGQVRRIISAQLRYWHLDPLIDQAALGVTELLTNVHRHAQPDKTCTVEIEFLLERLTVSVHDHDPRLPTVREADASSTSGRGLALIAAVSESWGVRPRGRTGKVVWFTLPAPSLFAAVRPHSVYGATTDGPFGDVDTPSLERVAHTDARSAAVG
;
A
#
# COMPACT_ATOMS: atom_id res chain seq x y z
N MET A 1 -4.04 31.46 -7.98
CA MET A 1 -4.63 30.22 -7.45
C MET A 1 -4.31 29.13 -8.46
N ILE A 2 -3.17 28.45 -8.28
CA ILE A 2 -2.70 27.47 -9.26
C ILE A 2 -3.30 26.14 -8.81
N SER A 3 -4.38 25.71 -9.46
CA SER A 3 -4.88 24.35 -9.28
C SER A 3 -3.82 23.41 -9.84
N GLU A 4 -3.13 22.66 -8.98
CA GLU A 4 -2.31 21.55 -9.46
C GLU A 4 -3.23 20.61 -10.25
N PRO A 5 -2.90 20.27 -11.51
CA PRO A 5 -3.72 19.37 -12.29
C PRO A 5 -3.69 18.00 -11.62
N SER A 6 -4.83 17.58 -11.07
CA SER A 6 -4.98 16.25 -10.50
C SER A 6 -4.71 15.22 -11.59
N ARG A 7 -3.79 14.31 -11.30
CA ARG A 7 -3.45 13.22 -12.20
C ARG A 7 -4.34 12.05 -11.86
N HIS A 8 -5.26 11.73 -12.75
CA HIS A 8 -6.28 10.72 -12.51
C HIS A 8 -6.37 9.74 -13.69
N CYS A 9 -6.60 8.47 -13.39
CA CYS A 9 -6.84 7.43 -14.39
C CYS A 9 -7.84 6.40 -13.84
N THR A 10 -8.80 6.00 -14.67
CA THR A 10 -9.84 5.04 -14.34
C THR A 10 -9.85 3.88 -15.33
N VAL A 11 -10.02 2.66 -14.83
CA VAL A 11 -10.09 1.42 -15.61
C VAL A 11 -11.28 0.60 -15.14
N GLU A 12 -12.24 0.39 -16.03
CA GLU A 12 -13.37 -0.53 -15.80
C GLU A 12 -13.03 -1.92 -16.33
N LEU A 13 -13.37 -2.95 -15.54
CA LEU A 13 -13.08 -4.33 -15.90
C LEU A 13 -13.98 -5.32 -15.17
N GLN A 14 -13.93 -6.56 -15.64
CA GLN A 14 -14.26 -7.72 -14.81
C GLN A 14 -12.98 -8.28 -14.18
N ALA A 15 -12.97 -8.47 -12.87
CA ALA A 15 -11.84 -9.00 -12.10
C ALA A 15 -11.65 -10.50 -12.36
N LEU A 16 -11.21 -10.85 -13.58
CA LEU A 16 -10.80 -12.18 -13.99
C LEU A 16 -9.27 -12.27 -13.96
N PRO A 17 -8.65 -13.42 -13.66
CA PRO A 17 -7.19 -13.53 -13.54
C PRO A 17 -6.40 -12.95 -14.72
N SER A 18 -6.87 -13.14 -15.96
CA SER A 18 -6.27 -12.57 -17.17
C SER A 18 -6.34 -11.04 -17.22
N ARG A 19 -7.44 -10.45 -16.73
CA ARG A 19 -7.67 -8.99 -16.66
C ARG A 19 -6.88 -8.34 -15.53
N ILE A 20 -6.71 -9.01 -14.39
CA ILE A 20 -5.87 -8.52 -13.27
C ILE A 20 -4.44 -8.25 -13.75
N GLY A 21 -3.86 -9.19 -14.51
CA GLY A 21 -2.53 -9.01 -15.09
C GLY A 21 -2.46 -7.85 -16.09
N GLN A 22 -3.54 -7.56 -16.81
CA GLN A 22 -3.63 -6.39 -17.71
C GLN A 22 -3.68 -5.09 -16.91
N VAL A 23 -4.53 -5.00 -15.89
CA VAL A 23 -4.62 -3.80 -15.03
C VAL A 23 -3.29 -3.50 -14.37
N ARG A 24 -2.59 -4.52 -13.86
CA ARG A 24 -1.24 -4.32 -13.31
C ARG A 24 -0.32 -3.60 -14.28
N ARG A 25 -0.29 -4.02 -15.56
CA ARG A 25 0.52 -3.38 -16.60
C ARG A 25 0.05 -1.95 -16.91
N ILE A 26 -1.25 -1.72 -16.97
CA ILE A 26 -1.84 -0.39 -17.20
C ILE A 26 -1.44 0.58 -16.09
N ILE A 27 -1.60 0.19 -14.83
CA ILE A 27 -1.22 1.00 -13.66
C ILE A 27 0.29 1.27 -13.67
N SER A 28 1.13 0.26 -13.90
CA SER A 28 2.57 0.48 -14.00
C SER A 28 2.94 1.45 -15.12
N ALA A 29 2.30 1.36 -16.29
CA ALA A 29 2.54 2.29 -17.40
C ALA A 29 2.08 3.72 -17.05
N GLN A 30 0.93 3.86 -16.41
CA GLN A 30 0.40 5.15 -15.98
C GLN A 30 1.32 5.83 -14.95
N LEU A 31 1.82 5.07 -13.97
CA LEU A 31 2.74 5.61 -12.97
C LEU A 31 4.09 6.04 -13.58
N ARG A 32 4.61 5.32 -14.58
CA ARG A 32 5.79 5.77 -15.36
C ARG A 32 5.51 7.07 -16.11
N TYR A 33 4.34 7.18 -16.73
CA TYR A 33 3.92 8.41 -17.40
C TYR A 33 3.80 9.59 -16.43
N TRP A 34 3.50 9.33 -15.16
CA TRP A 34 3.48 10.32 -14.08
C TRP A 34 4.84 10.50 -13.38
N HIS A 35 5.91 9.81 -13.81
CA HIS A 35 7.21 9.83 -13.15
C HIS A 35 7.17 9.39 -11.67
N LEU A 36 6.30 8.42 -11.36
CA LEU A 36 6.12 7.82 -10.03
C LEU A 36 6.71 6.40 -9.99
N ASP A 37 7.82 6.17 -10.68
CA ASP A 37 8.49 4.88 -10.80
C ASP A 37 8.71 4.15 -9.46
N PRO A 38 9.13 4.82 -8.36
CA PRO A 38 9.32 4.17 -7.07
C PRO A 38 8.04 3.54 -6.49
N LEU A 39 6.85 4.00 -6.89
CA LEU A 39 5.57 3.51 -6.38
C LEU A 39 5.02 2.30 -7.14
N ILE A 40 5.63 1.93 -8.27
CA ILE A 40 5.07 0.94 -9.19
C ILE A 40 4.85 -0.41 -8.51
N ASP A 41 5.84 -0.92 -7.78
CA ASP A 41 5.76 -2.26 -7.21
C ASP A 41 4.70 -2.34 -6.10
N GLN A 42 4.65 -1.32 -5.22
CA GLN A 42 3.66 -1.24 -4.16
C GLN A 42 2.24 -1.06 -4.72
N ALA A 43 2.05 -0.20 -5.72
CA ALA A 43 0.76 0.01 -6.36
C ALA A 43 0.29 -1.24 -7.11
N ALA A 44 1.19 -1.90 -7.84
CA ALA A 44 0.94 -3.14 -8.57
C ALA A 44 0.56 -4.29 -7.64
N LEU A 45 1.23 -4.41 -6.48
CA LEU A 45 0.87 -5.38 -5.45
C LEU A 45 -0.53 -5.08 -4.90
N GLY A 46 -0.75 -3.86 -4.41
CA GLY A 46 -2.02 -3.48 -3.77
C GLY A 46 -3.22 -3.63 -4.71
N VAL A 47 -3.11 -3.20 -5.97
CA VAL A 47 -4.20 -3.39 -6.96
C VAL A 47 -4.44 -4.86 -7.26
N THR A 48 -3.40 -5.70 -7.29
CA THR A 48 -3.55 -7.14 -7.51
C THR A 48 -4.30 -7.80 -6.35
N GLU A 49 -3.96 -7.45 -5.11
CA GLU A 49 -4.64 -7.97 -3.92
C GLU A 49 -6.11 -7.51 -3.86
N LEU A 50 -6.39 -6.23 -4.16
CA LEU A 50 -7.76 -5.72 -4.22
C LEU A 50 -8.60 -6.40 -5.30
N LEU A 51 -8.07 -6.53 -6.52
CA LEU A 51 -8.79 -7.21 -7.59
C LEU A 51 -8.94 -8.71 -7.34
N THR A 52 -7.97 -9.34 -6.66
CA THR A 52 -8.10 -10.74 -6.24
C THR A 52 -9.22 -10.89 -5.21
N ASN A 53 -9.37 -9.93 -4.29
CA ASN A 53 -10.51 -9.92 -3.37
C ASN A 53 -11.85 -9.78 -4.10
N VAL A 54 -11.95 -8.88 -5.09
CA VAL A 54 -13.15 -8.77 -5.94
C VAL A 54 -13.42 -10.10 -6.65
N HIS A 55 -12.41 -10.65 -7.32
CA HIS A 55 -12.50 -11.93 -8.04
C HIS A 55 -13.04 -13.04 -7.14
N ARG A 56 -12.51 -13.18 -5.93
CA ARG A 56 -12.86 -14.27 -5.00
C ARG A 56 -14.20 -14.06 -4.33
N HIS A 57 -14.55 -12.82 -3.97
CA HIS A 57 -15.63 -12.56 -3.03
C HIS A 57 -16.83 -11.84 -3.61
N ALA A 58 -16.67 -10.94 -4.60
CA ALA A 58 -17.78 -10.11 -5.09
C ALA A 58 -18.92 -10.94 -5.72
N GLN A 59 -20.16 -10.65 -5.38
CA GLN A 59 -21.37 -11.26 -5.96
C GLN A 59 -22.42 -10.16 -6.21
N PRO A 60 -23.29 -10.30 -7.24
CA PRO A 60 -23.41 -11.44 -8.16
C PRO A 60 -22.37 -11.45 -9.28
N ASP A 61 -21.83 -10.30 -9.67
CA ASP A 61 -20.83 -10.18 -10.74
C ASP A 61 -19.47 -9.70 -10.21
N LYS A 62 -18.45 -9.76 -11.09
CA LYS A 62 -17.06 -9.40 -10.79
C LYS A 62 -16.68 -8.07 -11.42
N THR A 63 -17.66 -7.25 -11.81
CA THR A 63 -17.43 -5.95 -12.41
C THR A 63 -16.93 -5.01 -11.34
N CYS A 64 -15.88 -4.27 -11.68
CA CYS A 64 -15.29 -3.28 -10.79
C CYS A 64 -14.61 -2.18 -11.59
N THR A 65 -14.38 -1.08 -10.90
CA THR A 65 -13.65 0.08 -11.42
C THR A 65 -12.42 0.30 -10.56
N VAL A 66 -11.25 0.35 -11.19
CA VAL A 66 -10.00 0.78 -10.55
C VAL A 66 -9.81 2.24 -10.87
N GLU A 67 -9.59 3.03 -9.83
CA GLU A 67 -9.30 4.46 -9.92
C GLU A 67 -7.94 4.71 -9.27
N ILE A 68 -7.07 5.45 -9.96
CA ILE A 68 -5.84 5.97 -9.38
C ILE A 68 -5.81 7.50 -9.49
N GLU A 69 -5.48 8.14 -8.39
CA GLU A 69 -5.40 9.59 -8.27
C GLU A 69 -4.09 9.97 -7.60
N PHE A 70 -3.37 10.92 -8.17
CA PHE A 70 -2.19 11.53 -7.55
C PHE A 70 -2.44 13.01 -7.28
N LEU A 71 -2.41 13.37 -5.99
CA LEU A 71 -2.69 14.70 -5.48
C LEU A 71 -1.88 14.95 -4.21
N LEU A 72 -1.26 16.13 -4.07
CA LEU A 72 -0.50 16.53 -2.86
C LEU A 72 0.51 15.46 -2.40
N GLU A 73 1.35 14.98 -3.31
CA GLU A 73 2.37 13.93 -3.06
C GLU A 73 1.82 12.58 -2.58
N ARG A 74 0.52 12.34 -2.77
CA ARG A 74 -0.14 11.11 -2.35
C ARG A 74 -0.78 10.43 -3.55
N LEU A 75 -0.40 9.17 -3.78
CA LEU A 75 -1.08 8.30 -4.72
C LEU A 75 -2.17 7.53 -3.99
N THR A 76 -3.42 7.71 -4.40
CA THR A 76 -4.56 6.92 -3.92
C THR A 76 -4.95 5.91 -5.00
N VAL A 77 -5.11 4.65 -4.61
CA VAL A 77 -5.63 3.59 -5.47
C VAL A 77 -6.93 3.08 -4.85
N SER A 78 -8.01 3.11 -5.62
CA SER A 78 -9.35 2.73 -5.19
C SER A 78 -9.92 1.65 -6.10
N VAL A 79 -10.60 0.66 -5.53
CA VAL A 79 -11.35 -0.36 -6.27
C VAL A 79 -12.80 -0.35 -5.82
N HIS A 80 -13.67 -0.12 -6.78
CA HIS A 80 -15.11 0.01 -6.61
C HIS A 80 -15.74 -1.29 -7.11
N ASP A 81 -16.47 -2.00 -6.25
CA ASP A 81 -17.23 -3.20 -6.64
C ASP A 81 -18.69 -3.07 -6.23
N HIS A 82 -19.56 -3.90 -6.81
CA HIS A 82 -21.00 -3.85 -6.60
C HIS A 82 -21.49 -4.66 -5.39
N ASP A 83 -20.58 -5.17 -4.56
CA ASP A 83 -20.91 -6.03 -3.43
C ASP A 83 -20.78 -5.26 -2.09
N PRO A 84 -21.88 -5.04 -1.35
CA PRO A 84 -21.86 -4.27 -0.11
C PRO A 84 -21.15 -5.00 1.05
N ARG A 85 -20.82 -6.29 0.91
CA ARG A 85 -20.15 -7.05 1.98
C ARG A 85 -18.74 -6.50 2.20
N LEU A 86 -18.50 -6.03 3.41
CA LEU A 86 -17.20 -5.48 3.81
C LEU A 86 -16.17 -6.60 3.89
N PRO A 87 -14.95 -6.37 3.39
CA PRO A 87 -13.90 -7.36 3.49
C PRO A 87 -13.44 -7.47 4.95
N THR A 88 -13.28 -8.70 5.43
CA THR A 88 -12.79 -8.95 6.79
C THR A 88 -11.28 -9.07 6.77
N VAL A 89 -10.57 -8.28 7.57
CA VAL A 89 -9.15 -8.51 7.84
C VAL A 89 -9.05 -9.82 8.62
N ARG A 90 -8.32 -10.79 8.09
CA ARG A 90 -8.02 -12.04 8.79
C ARG A 90 -6.54 -12.09 9.06
N GLU A 91 -6.16 -12.42 10.29
CA GLU A 91 -4.81 -12.89 10.55
C GLU A 91 -4.66 -14.20 9.77
N ALA A 92 -3.72 -14.20 8.82
CA ALA A 92 -3.47 -15.40 8.06
C ALA A 92 -2.59 -16.32 8.91
N ASP A 93 -3.10 -17.48 9.27
CA ASP A 93 -2.28 -18.56 9.83
C ASP A 93 -1.09 -18.83 8.89
N ALA A 94 0.04 -19.26 9.45
CA ALA A 94 1.28 -19.49 8.68
C ALA A 94 1.08 -20.44 7.47
N SER A 95 0.11 -21.35 7.55
CA SER A 95 -0.29 -22.31 6.51
C SER A 95 -1.41 -21.82 5.58
N SER A 96 -2.10 -20.71 5.88
CA SER A 96 -3.18 -20.20 5.05
C SER A 96 -2.64 -19.40 3.85
N THR A 97 -2.96 -19.86 2.65
CA THR A 97 -2.71 -19.14 1.39
C THR A 97 -3.81 -18.12 1.05
N SER A 98 -4.83 -17.96 1.91
CA SER A 98 -5.93 -17.01 1.71
C SER A 98 -6.05 -16.02 2.88
N GLY A 99 -6.53 -14.80 2.59
CA GLY A 99 -6.77 -13.78 3.62
C GLY A 99 -5.60 -12.83 3.89
N ARG A 100 -4.43 -13.04 3.26
CA ARG A 100 -3.26 -12.15 3.39
C ARG A 100 -3.39 -10.82 2.66
N GLY A 101 -4.28 -10.71 1.68
CA GLY A 101 -4.30 -9.55 0.76
C GLY A 101 -4.48 -8.20 1.46
N LEU A 102 -5.40 -8.09 2.42
CA LEU A 102 -5.56 -6.85 3.20
C LEU A 102 -4.38 -6.59 4.15
N ALA A 103 -3.77 -7.64 4.71
CA ALA A 103 -2.58 -7.48 5.54
C ALA A 103 -1.37 -7.00 4.72
N LEU A 104 -1.21 -7.49 3.48
CA LEU A 104 -0.20 -7.02 2.55
C LEU A 104 -0.42 -5.56 2.19
N ILE A 105 -1.67 -5.17 1.87
CA ILE A 105 -2.03 -3.77 1.63
C ILE A 105 -1.70 -2.91 2.85
N ALA A 106 -2.08 -3.35 4.05
CA ALA A 106 -1.78 -2.65 5.29
C ALA A 106 -0.28 -2.47 5.53
N ALA A 107 0.54 -3.47 5.16
CA ALA A 107 1.99 -3.42 5.34
C ALA A 107 2.71 -2.51 4.34
N VAL A 108 2.18 -2.33 3.12
CA VAL A 108 2.84 -1.54 2.06
C VAL A 108 2.26 -0.14 1.88
N SER A 109 1.12 0.16 2.48
CA SER A 109 0.44 1.46 2.35
C SER A 109 0.68 2.36 3.55
N GLU A 110 0.59 3.67 3.33
CA GLU A 110 0.57 4.65 4.43
C GLU A 110 -0.77 4.65 5.15
N SER A 111 -1.85 4.52 4.40
CA SER A 111 -3.20 4.31 4.92
C SER A 111 -4.05 3.54 3.92
N TRP A 112 -5.04 2.82 4.43
CA TRP A 112 -6.01 2.09 3.62
C TRP A 112 -7.35 2.07 4.34
N GLY A 113 -8.42 1.76 3.61
CA GLY A 113 -9.74 1.67 4.22
C GLY A 113 -10.81 1.15 3.28
N VAL A 114 -12.03 1.12 3.81
CA VAL A 114 -13.22 0.72 3.07
C VAL A 114 -14.27 1.81 3.25
N ARG A 115 -14.87 2.27 2.16
CA ARG A 115 -15.99 3.20 2.16
C ARG A 115 -17.23 2.49 1.59
N PRO A 116 -18.25 2.18 2.43
CA PRO A 116 -19.50 1.62 1.95
C PRO A 116 -20.20 2.61 0.99
N ARG A 117 -20.83 2.10 -0.08
CA ARG A 117 -21.69 2.88 -0.98
C ARG A 117 -23.16 2.46 -0.79
N GLY A 118 -23.62 2.49 0.46
CA GLY A 118 -24.94 1.98 0.82
C GLY A 118 -25.09 0.50 0.46
N ARG A 119 -26.17 0.14 -0.24
CA ARG A 119 -26.45 -1.24 -0.67
C ARG A 119 -25.90 -1.60 -2.05
N THR A 120 -25.31 -0.64 -2.78
CA THR A 120 -24.91 -0.83 -4.18
C THR A 120 -23.47 -1.27 -4.34
N GLY A 121 -22.70 -1.33 -3.25
CA GLY A 121 -21.31 -1.74 -3.30
C GLY A 121 -20.44 -1.10 -2.23
N LYS A 122 -19.14 -1.14 -2.49
CA LYS A 122 -18.12 -0.55 -1.62
C LYS A 122 -16.93 -0.05 -2.44
N VAL A 123 -16.13 0.81 -1.82
CA VAL A 123 -14.81 1.19 -2.31
C VAL A 123 -13.79 0.72 -1.31
N VAL A 124 -12.84 -0.10 -1.75
CA VAL A 124 -11.64 -0.41 -0.96
C VAL A 124 -10.49 0.37 -1.54
N TRP A 125 -9.73 1.07 -0.70
CA TRP A 125 -8.69 1.98 -1.15
C TRP A 125 -7.44 1.86 -0.29
N PHE A 126 -6.30 2.27 -0.86
CA PHE A 126 -5.05 2.47 -0.14
C PHE A 126 -4.29 3.67 -0.71
N THR A 127 -3.36 4.20 0.08
CA THR A 127 -2.53 5.34 -0.30
C THR A 127 -1.06 5.02 -0.17
N LEU A 128 -0.27 5.60 -1.06
CA LEU A 128 1.19 5.52 -1.07
C LEU A 128 1.76 6.94 -1.02
N PRO A 129 2.77 7.20 -0.17
CA PRO A 129 3.45 8.49 -0.14
C PRO A 129 4.43 8.54 -1.30
N ALA A 130 4.29 9.53 -2.19
CA ALA A 130 5.32 9.77 -3.19
C ALA A 130 6.57 10.34 -2.51
N PRO A 131 7.77 9.92 -2.94
CA PRO A 131 8.99 10.56 -2.49
C PRO A 131 8.95 12.03 -2.90
N SER A 132 8.96 12.95 -1.93
CA SER A 132 9.19 14.34 -2.23
C SER A 132 10.65 14.50 -2.69
N LEU A 133 10.85 15.17 -3.82
CA LEU A 133 12.19 15.38 -4.40
C LEU A 133 13.11 16.19 -3.46
N PHE A 134 12.58 16.74 -2.37
CA PHE A 134 13.31 17.53 -1.37
C PHE A 134 13.72 16.74 -0.12
N ALA A 135 13.24 15.51 0.09
CA ALA A 135 13.50 14.76 1.33
C ALA A 135 14.82 13.94 1.32
N ALA A 136 15.56 13.90 0.22
CA ALA A 136 16.75 13.05 0.09
C ALA A 136 18.07 13.83 0.18
N VAL A 137 18.32 14.47 1.31
CA VAL A 137 19.70 14.68 1.78
C VAL A 137 19.82 14.02 3.15
N ARG A 138 20.18 12.74 3.17
CA ARG A 138 20.80 12.18 4.37
C ARG A 138 22.27 12.60 4.33
N PRO A 139 22.79 13.40 5.26
CA PRO A 139 24.24 13.55 5.36
C PRO A 139 24.79 12.17 5.63
N HIS A 140 25.63 11.66 4.71
CA HIS A 140 26.49 10.52 5.02
C HIS A 140 27.18 10.84 6.35
N SER A 141 26.96 10.00 7.36
CA SER A 141 27.86 9.97 8.50
C SER A 141 29.20 9.53 7.92
N VAL A 142 30.06 10.51 7.64
CA VAL A 142 31.48 10.30 7.40
C VAL A 142 31.98 9.68 8.70
N TYR A 143 32.14 8.35 8.70
CA TYR A 143 32.83 7.65 9.75
C TYR A 143 34.23 8.25 9.79
N GLY A 144 34.48 9.09 10.79
CA GLY A 144 35.72 9.81 10.97
C GLY A 144 36.86 8.80 11.14
N ALA A 145 37.74 8.74 10.16
CA ALA A 145 39.09 8.29 10.39
C ALA A 145 39.82 9.38 11.20
N THR A 146 40.13 9.09 12.46
CA THR A 146 41.32 9.63 13.13
C THR A 146 41.87 8.59 14.09
N THR A 147 43.14 8.30 13.87
CA THR A 147 44.08 7.49 14.64
C THR A 147 44.34 8.04 16.05
N ASP A 148 44.56 7.11 16.98
CA ASP A 148 45.57 7.11 18.08
C ASP A 148 45.05 6.86 19.50
N GLY A 149 45.49 5.72 20.07
CA GLY A 149 45.99 5.66 21.45
C GLY A 149 45.14 4.93 22.50
N PRO A 150 45.77 4.35 23.55
CA PRO A 150 45.34 3.10 24.16
C PRO A 150 44.86 3.28 25.61
N PHE A 151 43.55 3.22 25.82
CA PHE A 151 42.92 3.04 27.13
C PHE A 151 41.64 2.25 26.84
N GLY A 152 41.53 0.94 27.12
CA GLY A 152 41.64 0.28 28.41
C GLY A 152 40.26 -0.31 28.67
N ASP A 153 40.15 -1.64 28.62
CA ASP A 153 38.91 -2.41 28.87
C ASP A 153 38.20 -1.91 30.13
N VAL A 154 36.90 -1.60 30.01
CA VAL A 154 36.01 -1.49 31.18
C VAL A 154 34.69 -2.18 30.87
N ASP A 155 34.58 -3.35 31.51
CA ASP A 155 33.44 -4.19 31.86
C ASP A 155 32.03 -3.80 31.43
N THR A 156 31.43 -4.72 30.69
CA THR A 156 29.99 -4.90 30.49
C THR A 156 29.30 -5.43 31.75
N PRO A 157 28.10 -4.95 32.09
CA PRO A 157 27.11 -5.81 32.73
C PRO A 157 25.92 -6.06 31.81
N SER A 158 25.66 -7.33 31.59
CA SER A 158 24.45 -7.89 30.97
C SER A 158 23.27 -7.77 31.93
N LEU A 159 22.12 -7.27 31.48
CA LEU A 159 20.81 -7.61 32.05
C LEU A 159 19.73 -7.63 30.95
N GLU A 160 18.92 -8.68 31.04
CA GLU A 160 18.03 -9.26 30.04
C GLU A 160 16.67 -8.53 29.82
N ARG A 161 16.03 -8.90 28.69
CA ARG A 161 14.57 -9.09 28.45
C ARG A 161 13.66 -7.84 28.45
N VAL A 162 12.53 -7.75 27.74
CA VAL A 162 11.85 -8.44 26.62
C VAL A 162 10.68 -7.50 26.23
N ALA A 163 10.34 -7.46 24.93
CA ALA A 163 9.07 -7.09 24.26
C ALA A 163 8.13 -6.01 24.83
N HIS A 164 7.71 -5.06 23.98
CA HIS A 164 6.40 -5.14 23.29
C HIS A 164 6.29 -4.00 22.27
N THR A 165 5.91 -4.34 21.03
CA THR A 165 5.58 -3.36 19.98
C THR A 165 4.08 -3.16 19.99
N ASP A 166 3.62 -1.95 20.31
CA ASP A 166 2.22 -1.59 20.21
C ASP A 166 1.75 -1.55 18.75
N ALA A 167 0.77 -2.40 18.45
CA ALA A 167 0.03 -2.41 17.19
C ALA A 167 -0.88 -1.18 17.10
N ARG A 168 -0.72 -0.37 16.04
CA ARG A 168 -1.64 0.72 15.72
C ARG A 168 -2.89 0.16 15.04
N SER A 169 -4.00 0.17 15.79
CA SER A 169 -5.32 -0.25 15.32
C SER A 169 -5.97 0.83 14.44
N ALA A 170 -6.63 0.40 13.37
CA ALA A 170 -7.37 1.25 12.43
C ALA A 170 -8.83 1.44 12.90
N ALA A 171 -9.27 2.70 12.98
CA ALA A 171 -10.65 3.04 13.26
C ALA A 171 -11.54 2.79 12.02
N VAL A 172 -12.55 1.94 12.20
CA VAL A 172 -13.70 1.82 11.32
C VAL A 172 -14.69 2.91 11.72
N GLY A 173 -14.97 3.84 10.81
CA GLY A 173 -15.98 4.89 10.95
C GLY A 173 -17.07 4.74 9.90
#